data_AF-A0A844ZDT7-F1
#
_entry.id   AF-A0A844ZDT7-F1
#
_cell.length_a   1.000
_cell.length_b   1.000
_cell.length_c   1.000
_cell.angle_alpha   90.00
_cell.angle_beta   90.00
_cell.angle_gamma   90.00
#
_symmetry.space_group_name_H-M   'P 1'
#
loop_
_entity.id
_entity.type
_entity.pdbx_description
1 polymer ?
#
loop_
_entity_poly.entity_id
_entity_poly.type
_entity_poly.pdbx_seq_one_letter_code
_entity_poly.pdbx_strand_id
1 'polypeptide(L)'
;MVEKPSEQFPETIDNRAEISADCTDYKVLLGWSAGDLGDRLSLRMQSLDASQERDQDVHETCMFMTKTQAVQLATYLFQITGESAPTRHKPPLLDRLLGK
;
A
#
# COMPACT_ATOMS: atom_id res chain seq x y z
N MET A 1 -32.64 15.17 -34.98
CA MET A 1 -32.66 14.31 -33.78
C MET A 1 -31.19 13.95 -33.53
N VAL A 2 -30.56 14.64 -32.58
CA VAL A 2 -29.12 14.50 -32.31
C VAL A 2 -28.98 13.34 -31.33
N GLU A 3 -28.42 12.23 -31.78
CA GLU A 3 -28.10 11.13 -30.87
C GLU A 3 -26.97 11.57 -29.94
N LYS A 4 -27.25 11.51 -28.65
CA LYS A 4 -26.30 11.79 -27.58
C LYS A 4 -25.31 10.61 -27.55
N PRO A 5 -23.98 10.83 -27.63
CA PRO A 5 -23.03 9.74 -27.44
C PRO A 5 -23.19 9.20 -26.03
N SER A 6 -23.45 7.89 -25.91
CA SER A 6 -23.41 7.19 -24.64
C SER A 6 -22.01 7.38 -24.04
N GLU A 7 -21.96 8.00 -22.86
CA GLU A 7 -20.77 7.95 -22.00
C GLU A 7 -20.55 6.49 -21.61
N GLN A 8 -19.77 5.80 -22.42
CA GLN A 8 -19.20 4.50 -22.09
C GLN A 8 -18.17 4.75 -20.98
N PHE A 9 -18.62 4.76 -19.73
CA PHE A 9 -17.71 4.49 -18.62
C PHE A 9 -17.09 3.11 -18.89
N PRO A 10 -15.76 2.94 -18.75
CA PRO A 10 -15.15 1.64 -18.92
C PRO A 10 -15.72 0.69 -17.87
N GLU A 11 -16.70 -0.11 -18.28
CA GLU A 11 -17.19 -1.23 -17.50
C GLU A 11 -16.03 -2.20 -17.36
N THR A 12 -15.63 -2.42 -16.11
CA THR A 12 -14.54 -3.32 -15.72
C THR A 12 -13.16 -2.84 -16.17
N ILE A 13 -12.38 -2.32 -15.22
CA ILE A 13 -10.93 -2.45 -15.32
C ILE A 13 -10.68 -3.95 -15.39
N ASP A 14 -10.32 -4.43 -16.57
CA ASP A 14 -9.83 -5.78 -16.75
C ASP A 14 -8.66 -5.97 -15.77
N ASN A 15 -8.85 -6.78 -14.74
CA ASN A 15 -7.83 -7.15 -13.75
C ASN A 15 -6.71 -8.03 -14.36
N ARG A 16 -6.56 -7.93 -15.69
CA ARG A 16 -5.63 -8.59 -16.57
C ARG A 16 -4.72 -7.57 -17.27
N ALA A 17 -4.50 -6.42 -16.64
CA ALA A 17 -3.11 -6.00 -16.53
C ALA A 17 -2.42 -7.16 -15.81
N GLU A 18 -1.87 -8.07 -16.61
CA GLU A 18 -0.86 -9.01 -16.16
C GLU A 18 0.12 -8.14 -15.36
N ILE A 19 0.04 -8.21 -14.04
CA ILE A 19 1.20 -7.89 -13.21
C ILE A 19 2.20 -8.91 -13.74
N SER A 20 3.05 -8.49 -14.69
CA SER A 20 3.97 -9.40 -15.34
C SER A 20 4.75 -10.05 -14.20
N ALA A 21 4.53 -11.35 -14.01
CA ALA A 21 5.23 -12.09 -12.96
C ALA A 21 6.75 -12.03 -13.19
N ASP A 22 7.16 -11.69 -14.42
CA ASP A 22 8.46 -11.07 -14.70
C ASP A 22 8.41 -9.57 -14.37
N CYS A 23 8.55 -9.24 -13.09
CA CYS A 23 9.12 -7.96 -12.71
C CYS A 23 10.64 -8.12 -12.83
N THR A 24 11.23 -7.73 -13.95
CA THR A 24 12.70 -7.85 -14.13
C THR A 24 13.46 -6.90 -13.19
N ASP A 25 12.78 -5.88 -12.67
CA ASP A 25 13.34 -4.82 -11.82
C ASP A 25 12.80 -4.89 -10.39
N TYR A 26 13.20 -5.92 -9.65
CA TYR A 26 12.91 -6.01 -8.23
C TYR A 26 13.61 -4.89 -7.46
N LYS A 27 12.87 -4.25 -6.54
CA LYS A 27 13.41 -3.25 -5.61
C LYS A 27 13.33 -3.72 -4.17
N VAL A 28 14.33 -3.37 -3.38
CA VAL A 28 14.37 -3.62 -1.93
C VAL A 28 13.65 -2.47 -1.22
N LEU A 29 12.60 -2.77 -0.47
CA LEU A 29 11.90 -1.80 0.37
C LEU A 29 12.77 -1.41 1.56
N LEU A 30 13.12 -0.13 1.67
CA LEU A 30 13.90 0.41 2.79
C LEU A 30 13.02 0.96 3.89
N GLY A 31 11.93 1.63 3.51
CA GLY A 31 11.14 2.42 4.43
C GLY A 31 9.83 2.89 3.82
N TRP A 32 8.93 3.30 4.69
CA TRP A 32 7.60 3.76 4.31
C TRP A 32 7.00 4.68 5.38
N SER A 33 6.12 5.57 4.95
CA SER A 33 5.35 6.45 5.84
C SER A 33 3.98 6.71 5.25
N ALA A 34 2.95 6.78 6.10
CA ALA A 34 1.59 7.11 5.69
C ALA A 34 1.15 8.46 6.26
N GLY A 35 0.40 9.22 5.47
CA GLY A 35 -0.28 10.45 5.87
C GLY A 35 -1.79 10.30 5.75
N ASP A 36 -2.54 10.72 6.78
CA ASP A 36 -4.01 10.76 6.74
C ASP A 36 -4.47 12.03 6.02
N LEU A 37 -5.33 11.85 5.01
CA LEU A 37 -5.92 12.91 4.19
C LEU A 37 -7.46 12.88 4.24
N GLY A 38 -8.02 12.43 5.37
CA GLY A 38 -9.46 12.33 5.60
C GLY A 38 -10.01 11.01 5.06
N ASP A 39 -10.68 11.03 3.92
CA ASP A 39 -11.22 9.82 3.29
C ASP A 39 -10.17 9.04 2.48
N ARG A 40 -8.99 9.63 2.34
CA ARG A 40 -7.84 9.09 1.63
C ARG A 40 -6.62 9.05 2.54
N LEU A 41 -5.59 8.32 2.12
CA LEU A 41 -4.25 8.38 2.69
C LEU A 41 -3.22 8.45 1.57
N SER A 42 -2.08 9.07 1.88
CA SER A 42 -0.87 8.99 1.06
C SER A 42 0.08 7.96 1.66
N LEU A 43 0.58 7.03 0.85
CA LEU A 43 1.65 6.11 1.22
C LEU A 43 2.91 6.50 0.45
N ARG A 44 3.97 6.88 1.16
CA ARG A 44 5.31 7.12 0.62
C ARG A 44 6.17 5.91 0.91
N MET A 45 6.81 5.35 -0.11
CA MET A 45 7.73 4.21 0.00
C MET A 45 9.11 4.61 -0.53
N GLN A 46 10.15 4.10 0.12
CA GLN A 46 11.55 4.28 -0.27
C GLN A 46 12.13 2.92 -0.63
N SER A 47 12.84 2.86 -1.75
CA SER A 47 13.37 1.59 -2.27
C SER A 47 14.70 1.75 -2.99
N LEU A 48 15.46 0.66 -3.09
CA LEU A 48 16.69 0.56 -3.89
C LEU A 48 16.55 -0.51 -4.96
N ASP A 49 17.20 -0.34 -6.09
CA ASP A 49 17.24 -1.37 -7.13
C ASP A 49 18.07 -2.56 -6.62
N ALA A 50 17.50 -3.77 -6.67
CA ALA A 50 18.15 -4.96 -6.11
C ALA A 50 19.38 -5.42 -6.91
N SER A 51 19.53 -4.97 -8.15
CA SER A 51 20.58 -5.40 -9.10
C SER A 51 21.79 -4.45 -9.16
N GLN A 52 21.73 -3.26 -8.55
CA GLN A 52 22.78 -2.25 -8.66
C GLN A 52 23.82 -2.44 -7.54
N GLU A 53 25.00 -2.97 -7.87
CA GLU A 53 26.10 -3.21 -6.92
C GLU A 53 26.88 -1.93 -6.54
N ARG A 54 26.73 -0.81 -7.28
CA ARG A 54 27.41 0.47 -7.03
C ARG A 54 26.50 1.67 -7.34
N ASP A 55 26.54 2.70 -6.50
CA ASP A 55 25.65 3.87 -6.46
C ASP A 55 24.16 3.51 -6.41
N GLN A 56 23.71 3.12 -5.21
CA GLN A 56 22.30 2.79 -4.97
C GLN A 56 21.50 4.08 -4.73
N ASP A 57 20.83 4.55 -5.78
CA ASP A 57 19.88 5.67 -5.69
C ASP A 57 18.62 5.25 -4.93
N VAL A 58 18.24 6.05 -3.92
CA VAL A 58 16.97 5.88 -3.20
C VAL A 58 15.83 6.39 -4.06
N HIS A 59 14.98 5.46 -4.50
CA HIS A 59 13.76 5.76 -5.23
C HIS A 59 12.62 6.03 -4.25
N GLU A 60 11.88 7.12 -4.47
CA GLU A 60 10.69 7.45 -3.70
C GLU A 60 9.43 7.30 -4.56
N THR A 61 8.50 6.48 -4.09
CA THR A 61 7.19 6.28 -4.74
C THR A 61 6.09 6.74 -3.80
N CYS A 62 5.24 7.65 -4.26
CA CYS A 62 4.07 8.12 -3.52
C CYS A 62 2.79 7.58 -4.16
N MET A 63 1.92 6.98 -3.35
CA MET A 63 0.62 6.47 -3.76
C MET A 63 -0.49 7.15 -2.97
N PHE A 64 -1.61 7.44 -3.61
CA PHE A 64 -2.84 7.85 -2.93
C PHE A 64 -3.86 6.72 -3.01
N MET A 65 -4.51 6.43 -1.90
CA MET A 65 -5.54 5.40 -1.84
C MET A 65 -6.62 5.76 -0.83
N THR A 66 -7.79 5.16 -0.98
CA THR A 66 -8.85 5.25 0.04
C THR A 66 -8.49 4.40 1.26
N LYS A 67 -9.15 4.66 2.40
CA LYS A 67 -9.01 3.81 3.59
C LYS A 67 -9.36 2.35 3.30
N THR A 68 -10.38 2.10 2.48
CA THR A 68 -10.79 0.75 2.07
C THR A 68 -9.70 0.05 1.25
N GLN A 69 -9.09 0.75 0.28
CA GLN A 69 -8.00 0.19 -0.53
C GLN A 69 -6.78 -0.16 0.33
N ALA A 70 -6.42 0.68 1.30
CA ALA A 70 -5.34 0.36 2.23
C ALA A 70 -5.64 -0.87 3.11
N VAL A 71 -6.88 -1.02 3.59
CA VAL A 71 -7.28 -2.21 4.35
C VAL A 71 -7.18 -3.48 3.50
N GLN A 72 -7.60 -3.42 2.24
CA GLN A 72 -7.48 -4.53 1.30
C GLN A 72 -6.01 -4.90 1.05
N LEU A 73 -5.15 -3.90 0.81
CA LEU A 73 -3.71 -4.10 0.65
C LEU A 73 -3.09 -4.73 1.90
N ALA A 74 -3.37 -4.19 3.09
CA ALA A 74 -2.85 -4.72 4.35
C ALA A 74 -3.31 -6.17 4.59
N THR A 75 -4.59 -6.47 4.33
CA THR A 75 -5.15 -7.81 4.47
C THR A 75 -4.43 -8.80 3.54
N TYR A 76 -4.21 -8.41 2.29
CA TYR A 76 -3.48 -9.23 1.33
C TYR A 76 -2.04 -9.50 1.82
N LEU A 77 -1.33 -8.47 2.30
CA LEU A 77 0.03 -8.61 2.82
C LEU A 77 0.09 -9.56 4.03
N PHE A 78 -0.89 -9.50 4.94
CA PHE A 78 -0.97 -10.45 6.06
C PHE A 78 -1.24 -11.89 5.59
N GLN A 79 -2.16 -12.06 4.62
CA GLN A 79 -2.49 -13.39 4.09
C GLN A 79 -1.28 -14.07 3.43
N ILE A 80 -0.50 -13.34 2.62
CA ILE A 80 0.66 -13.93 1.91
C ILE A 80 1.85 -14.19 2.83
N THR A 81 1.97 -13.47 3.94
CA THR A 81 3.07 -13.63 4.91
C THR A 81 2.73 -14.62 6.02
N GLY A 82 1.45 -14.91 6.24
CA GLY A 82 0.98 -15.65 7.42
C GLY A 82 1.05 -14.83 8.71
N GLU A 83 1.42 -13.55 8.63
CA GLU A 83 1.51 -12.64 9.76
C GLU A 83 0.13 -12.05 10.10
N SER A 84 0.04 -11.45 11.29
CA SER A 84 -1.14 -10.70 11.72
C SER A 84 -0.78 -9.28 12.09
N ALA A 85 -1.79 -8.40 12.16
CA ALA A 85 -1.56 -7.03 12.58
C ALA A 85 -0.89 -6.99 13.96
N PRO A 86 0.19 -6.20 14.13
CA PRO A 86 0.85 -6.08 15.42
C PRO A 86 -0.17 -5.69 16.50
N THR A 87 -0.20 -6.43 17.61
CA THR A 87 -1.08 -6.06 18.72
C THR A 87 -0.63 -4.71 19.26
N ARG A 88 -1.54 -3.72 19.25
CA ARG A 88 -1.27 -2.41 19.85
C ARG A 88 -1.07 -2.62 21.36
N HIS A 89 0.17 -2.78 21.79
CA HIS A 89 0.49 -2.86 23.21
C HIS A 89 0.04 -1.55 23.86
N LYS A 90 -0.92 -1.64 24.78
CA LYS A 90 -1.24 -0.50 25.65
C LYS A 90 0.04 -0.16 26.43
N PRO A 91 0.43 1.11 26.53
CA PRO A 91 1.58 1.48 27.34
C PRO A 91 1.34 0.99 28.78
N PRO A 92 2.33 0.33 29.42
CA PRO A 92 2.19 -0.38 30.70
C PRO A 92 1.86 0.53 31.91
N LEU A 93 1.64 1.82 31.67
CA LEU A 93 1.32 2.79 32.72
C LEU A 93 -0.16 2.83 33.09
N LEU A 94 -1.06 2.44 32.18
CA LEU A 94 -2.50 2.46 32.46
C LEU A 94 -2.97 1.23 33.25
N ASP A 95 -2.27 0.09 33.13
CA ASP A 95 -2.53 -1.12 33.93
C ASP A 95 -2.11 -0.95 35.41
N ARG A 96 -1.25 0.04 35.71
CA ARG A 96 -0.85 0.38 37.09
C ARG A 96 -1.79 1.34 37.82
N LEU A 97 -2.73 1.99 37.12
CA LEU A 97 -3.64 2.98 37.71
C LEU A 97 -5.10 2.51 37.83
N LEU A 98 -5.46 1.39 37.19
CA LEU A 98 -6.80 0.79 37.26
C LEU A 98 -6.77 -0.58 37.97
N GLY A 99 -6.05 -0.63 39.10
CA GLY A 99 -5.82 -1.81 39.90
C GLY A 99 -7.05 -2.69 40.14
N LYS A 100 -6.82 -4.00 40.06
CA LYS A 100 -7.13 -4.86 41.21
C LYS A 100 -6.08 -4.62 42.28
#